data_AF-A0A7W1SUR2-F1
#
_entry.id   AF-A0A7W1SUR2-F1
#
_cell.length_a   1.000
_cell.length_b   1.000
_cell.length_c   1.000
_cell.angle_alpha   90.00
_cell.angle_beta   90.00
_cell.angle_gamma   90.00
#
_symmetry.space_group_name_H-M   'P 1'
#
loop_
_entity.id
_entity.type
_entity.pdbx_description
1 polymer ?
#
loop_
_entity_poly.entity_id
_entity_poly.type
_entity_poly.pdbx_seq_one_letter_code
_entity_poly.pdbx_strand_id
1 'polypeptide(L)' 'VPVFAPAVGGRGGGKPDLAQGGGTNPAGVPAAIDALRRELAGR' A
#
# COMPACT_ATOMS: atom_id res chain seq x y z
N VAL A 1 -3.61 3.40 2.98
CA VAL A 1 -3.49 2.70 1.67
C VAL A 1 -2.79 3.50 0.55
N PRO A 2 -2.64 4.84 0.56
CA PRO A 2 -2.11 5.52 -0.64
C PRO A 2 -0.61 5.27 -0.92
N VAL A 3 0.22 5.04 0.11
CA VAL A 3 1.69 4.94 -0.09
C VAL A 3 2.15 3.68 -0.83
N PHE A 4 1.42 2.57 -0.70
CA PHE A 4 1.82 1.27 -1.24
C PHE A 4 0.90 0.73 -2.35
N ALA A 5 -0.31 1.29 -2.51
CA ALA A 5 -1.26 0.84 -3.53
C ALA A 5 -0.76 1.01 -4.98
N PRO A 6 -0.05 2.09 -5.37
CA PRO A 6 0.46 2.24 -6.73
C PRO A 6 1.39 1.09 -7.17
N ALA A 7 2.21 0.55 -6.25
CA ALA A 7 3.15 -0.53 -6.56
C ALA A 7 2.45 -1.81 -7.06
N VAL A 8 1.27 -2.10 -6.53
CA VAL A 8 0.44 -3.26 -6.93
C VAL A 8 -0.59 -2.90 -8.02
N GLY A 9 -0.46 -1.73 -8.66
CA GLY A 9 -1.46 -1.24 -9.63
C GLY A 9 -2.84 -1.08 -9.00
N GLY A 10 -2.87 -0.76 -7.70
CA GLY A 10 -4.06 -0.85 -6.87
C GLY A 10 -4.63 0.48 -6.44
N ARG A 11 -5.84 0.40 -5.91
CA ARG A 11 -6.54 1.49 -5.23
C ARG A 11 -7.19 0.93 -3.96
N GLY A 12 -7.51 1.82 -3.03
CA GLY A 12 -8.17 1.43 -1.80
C GLY A 12 -8.57 2.65 -0.97
N GLY A 13 -9.36 2.38 0.06
CA GLY A 13 -9.93 3.40 0.93
C GLY A 13 -10.45 2.77 2.22
N GLY A 14 -10.93 3.62 3.11
CA GLY A 14 -11.44 3.22 4.41
C GLY A 14 -11.17 4.30 5.44
N LYS A 15 -11.43 3.95 6.70
CA LYS A 15 -11.21 4.85 7.84
C LYS A 15 -9.75 4.76 8.30
N PRO A 16 -9.30 5.69 9.15
CA PRO A 16 -7.93 5.66 9.68
C PRO A 16 -7.59 4.38 10.46
N ASP A 17 -8.57 3.80 11.16
CA ASP A 17 -8.44 2.57 11.95
C ASP A 17 -8.47 1.31 11.08
N LEU A 18 -9.24 1.33 9.99
CA LEU A 18 -9.31 0.22 9.04
C LEU A 18 -9.51 0.71 7.61
N ALA A 19 -8.59 0.31 6.73
CA ALA A 19 -8.68 0.55 5.30
C ALA A 19 -8.30 -0.70 4.50
N GLN A 20 -8.95 -0.86 3.34
CA GLN A 20 -8.76 -1.99 2.45
C GLN A 20 -8.51 -1.50 1.02
N GLY A 21 -7.81 -2.29 0.22
CA GLY A 21 -7.59 -2.04 -1.20
C GLY A 21 -7.26 -3.32 -1.94
N GLY A 22 -7.18 -3.21 -3.26
CA GLY A 22 -6.80 -4.29 -4.18
C GLY A 22 -6.10 -3.74 -5.41
N GLY A 23 -5.39 -4.60 -6.14
CA GLY A 23 -4.65 -4.22 -7.34
C GLY A 23 -4.44 -5.41 -8.28
N THR A 24 -4.03 -5.11 -9.51
CA THR A 24 -3.89 -6.09 -10.59
C THR A 24 -2.45 -6.55 -10.82
N ASN A 25 -1.47 -5.98 -10.12
CA ASN A 25 -0.06 -6.35 -10.25
C ASN A 25 0.46 -7.06 -8.98
N PRO A 26 0.30 -8.40 -8.87
CA PRO A 26 0.79 -9.15 -7.71
C PRO A 26 2.32 -9.13 -7.58
N ALA A 27 3.06 -8.96 -8.68
CA ALA A 27 4.53 -8.87 -8.65
C ALA A 27 5.04 -7.63 -7.90
N GLY A 28 4.18 -6.61 -7.71
CA GLY A 28 4.51 -5.38 -6.97
C GLY A 28 4.47 -5.49 -5.45
N VAL A 29 4.05 -6.64 -4.89
CA VAL A 29 3.89 -6.81 -3.43
C VAL A 29 5.18 -6.53 -2.63
N PRO A 30 6.38 -7.01 -3.03
CA PRO A 30 7.60 -6.68 -2.30
C PRO A 30 7.87 -5.16 -2.21
N ALA A 31 7.71 -4.44 -3.34
CA ALA A 31 7.89 -2.99 -3.38
C ALA A 31 6.84 -2.24 -2.53
N ALA A 32 5.61 -2.76 -2.49
CA ALA A 32 4.54 -2.22 -1.65
C ALA A 32 4.86 -2.34 -0.15
N ILE A 33 5.42 -3.48 0.27
CA ILE A 33 5.86 -3.70 1.66
C ILE A 33 7.01 -2.75 2.03
N ASP A 34 7.99 -2.58 1.14
CA ASP A 34 9.11 -1.66 1.37
C ASP A 34 8.65 -0.20 1.48
N ALA A 35 7.71 0.24 0.62
CA ALA A 35 7.11 1.56 0.69
C ALA A 35 6.41 1.80 2.04
N LEU A 36 5.63 0.81 2.51
CA LEU A 36 4.98 0.88 3.83
C LEU A 36 5.99 0.98 4.97
N ARG A 37 7.05 0.18 4.96
CA ARG A 37 8.10 0.22 5.99
C ARG A 37 8.79 1.58 6.05
N ARG A 38 9.13 2.18 4.90
CA ARG A 38 9.75 3.51 4.83
C ARG A 38 8.85 4.59 5.41
N GLU A 39 7.56 4.56 5.07
CA GLU A 39 6.57 5.49 5.62
C GLU A 39 6.46 5.38 7.15
N LEU A 40 6.47 4.16 7.69
CA LEU A 40 6.40 3.95 9.14
C LEU A 40 7.68 4.36 9.86
N ALA A 41 8.85 4.23 9.22
CA ALA A 41 10.13 4.64 9.81
C ALA A 41 10.32 6.17 9.87
N GLY A 42 9.59 6.93 9.05
CA GLY A 42 9.63 8.40 9.03
C GLY A 42 8.57 9.08 9.90
N ARG A 43 7.84 8.30 10.71
CA ARG A 43 6.83 8.77 11.67
C ARG A 43 7.35 8.65 13.09
#